data_AF-A0AAD3YSP9-F1
#
_entry.id   AF-A0AAD3YSP9-F1
#
_cell.length_a   1.000
_cell.length_b   1.000
_cell.length_c   1.000
_cell.angle_alpha   90.00
_cell.angle_beta   90.00
_cell.angle_gamma   90.00
#
_symmetry.space_group_name_H-M   'P 1'
#
loop_
_entity.id
_entity.type
_entity.pdbx_description
1 polymer ?
#
loop_
_entity_poly.entity_id
_entity_poly.type
_entity_poly.pdbx_seq_one_letter_code
_entity_poly.pdbx_strand_id
1 'polypeptide(L)'
;MAKTAQQLIKDAFEAAKIMPPATAELLKDLAAMLDVSNVTLRQARKERDALKEEVISWAKECDRIVERHTKTRSNMHVLEAMRDMKNISAAPTSDVEAV
;
A
#
# COMPACT_ATOMS: atom_id res chain seq x y z
N MET A 1 15.18 -14.94 10.91
CA MET A 1 14.63 -13.58 10.67
C MET A 1 14.61 -13.34 9.16
N ALA A 2 13.51 -12.82 8.62
CA ALA A 2 13.42 -12.49 7.19
C ALA A 2 14.26 -11.24 6.87
N LYS A 3 14.96 -11.23 5.74
CA LYS A 3 15.76 -10.08 5.30
C LYS A 3 14.83 -8.94 4.85
N THR A 4 15.23 -7.69 5.10
CA THR A 4 14.53 -6.52 4.55
C THR A 4 14.86 -6.35 3.06
N ALA A 5 14.03 -5.63 2.31
CA ALA A 5 14.31 -5.31 0.91
C ALA A 5 15.68 -4.63 0.74
N GLN A 6 16.02 -3.67 1.62
CA GLN A 6 17.33 -3.00 1.62
C GLN A 6 18.50 -3.96 1.88
N GLN A 7 18.32 -4.95 2.76
CA GLN A 7 19.34 -5.97 2.97
C GLN A 7 19.51 -6.86 1.73
N LEU A 8 18.42 -7.25 1.07
CA LEU A 8 18.47 -8.02 -0.17
C LEU A 8 19.14 -7.24 -1.32
N ILE A 9 18.83 -5.96 -1.47
CA ILE A 9 19.45 -5.06 -2.44
C ILE A 9 20.95 -4.98 -2.19
N LYS A 10 21.36 -4.73 -0.92
CA LYS A 10 22.77 -4.68 -0.54
C LYS A 10 23.48 -6.00 -0.84
N ASP A 11 22.88 -7.12 -0.44
CA ASP A 11 23.45 -8.45 -0.66
C ASP A 11 23.59 -8.77 -2.16
N ALA A 12 22.63 -8.34 -2.99
CA ALA A 12 22.69 -8.52 -4.44
C ALA A 12 23.84 -7.72 -5.08
N PHE A 13 24.04 -6.47 -4.67
CA PHE A 13 25.18 -5.65 -5.13
C PHE A 13 26.53 -6.20 -4.66
N GLU A 14 26.62 -6.72 -3.43
CA GLU A 14 27.84 -7.36 -2.93
C GLU A 14 28.13 -8.67 -3.68
N ALA A 15 27.12 -9.51 -3.92
CA ALA A 15 27.26 -10.73 -4.70
C ALA A 15 27.72 -10.43 -6.13
N ALA A 16 27.17 -9.40 -6.78
CA ALA A 16 27.54 -9.02 -8.14
C ALA A 16 29.04 -8.71 -8.32
N LYS A 17 29.78 -8.36 -7.26
CA LYS A 17 31.22 -8.05 -7.34
C LYS A 17 32.09 -9.25 -7.68
N ILE A 18 31.65 -10.46 -7.35
CA ILE A 18 32.41 -11.71 -7.52
C ILE A 18 31.84 -12.61 -8.62
N MET A 19 30.83 -12.13 -9.35
CA MET A 19 30.10 -12.90 -10.35
C MET A 19 30.61 -12.59 -11.77
N PRO A 20 30.44 -13.52 -12.73
CA PRO A 20 30.73 -13.26 -14.13
C PRO A 20 29.93 -12.05 -14.66
N PRO A 21 30.44 -11.28 -15.64
CA PRO A 21 29.86 -10.00 -16.06
C PRO A 21 28.35 -10.05 -16.33
N ALA A 22 27.89 -11.01 -17.14
CA ALA A 22 26.47 -11.13 -17.49
C ALA A 22 25.59 -11.41 -16.25
N THR A 23 26.07 -12.20 -15.30
CA THR A 23 25.30 -12.51 -14.08
C THR A 23 25.36 -11.37 -13.06
N ALA A 24 26.48 -10.66 -13.00
CA ALA A 24 26.63 -9.46 -12.18
C ALA A 24 25.68 -8.34 -12.65
N GLU A 25 25.50 -8.18 -13.96
CA GLU A 25 24.57 -7.20 -14.54
C GLU A 25 23.12 -7.54 -14.20
N LEU A 26 22.70 -8.79 -14.42
CA LEU A 26 21.35 -9.25 -14.02
C LEU A 26 21.06 -9.06 -12.53
N LEU A 27 22.04 -9.32 -11.65
CA LEU A 27 21.89 -9.10 -10.20
C LEU A 27 21.70 -7.63 -9.86
N LYS A 28 22.42 -6.72 -10.54
CA LYS A 28 22.27 -5.27 -10.35
C LYS A 28 20.91 -4.80 -10.83
N ASP A 29 20.44 -5.29 -11.97
CA ASP A 29 19.12 -4.94 -12.52
C ASP A 29 18.00 -5.40 -11.59
N LEU A 30 18.09 -6.63 -11.08
CA LEU A 30 17.14 -7.14 -10.07
C LEU A 30 17.15 -6.29 -8.79
N ALA A 31 18.34 -5.89 -8.32
CA ALA A 31 18.46 -5.04 -7.14
C ALA A 31 17.84 -3.65 -7.38
N ALA A 32 18.05 -3.06 -8.55
CA ALA A 32 17.47 -1.77 -8.94
C ALA A 32 15.94 -1.85 -9.06
N MET A 33 15.41 -2.89 -9.71
CA MET A 33 13.97 -3.13 -9.81
C MET A 33 13.32 -3.32 -8.44
N LEU A 34 13.98 -4.06 -7.54
CA LEU A 34 13.51 -4.24 -6.18
C LEU A 34 13.50 -2.92 -5.40
N ASP A 35 14.49 -2.06 -5.59
CA ASP A 35 14.56 -0.74 -4.93
C ASP A 35 13.40 0.17 -5.38
N VAL A 36 13.22 0.32 -6.69
CA VAL A 36 12.10 1.08 -7.27
C VAL A 36 10.77 0.53 -6.77
N SER A 37 10.57 -0.78 -6.83
CA SER A 37 9.34 -1.42 -6.36
C SER A 37 9.10 -1.18 -4.86
N ASN A 38 10.16 -1.20 -4.05
CA ASN A 38 10.06 -0.98 -2.62
C ASN A 38 9.66 0.46 -2.28
N VAL A 39 10.26 1.44 -2.97
CA VAL A 39 9.92 2.86 -2.82
C VAL A 39 8.47 3.11 -3.25
N THR A 40 8.06 2.62 -4.42
CA THR A 40 6.69 2.76 -4.92
C THR A 40 5.67 2.13 -3.98
N LEU A 41 5.93 0.93 -3.47
CA LEU A 41 5.05 0.26 -2.50
C LEU A 41 4.91 1.06 -1.19
N ARG A 42 6.02 1.63 -0.69
CA ARG A 42 5.99 2.46 0.52
C ARG A 42 5.18 3.73 0.31
N GLN A 43 5.35 4.38 -0.84
CA GLN A 43 4.59 5.58 -1.18
C GLN A 43 3.09 5.28 -1.33
N ALA A 44 2.73 4.22 -2.05
CA ALA A 44 1.36 3.78 -2.21
C ALA A 44 0.68 3.44 -0.87
N ARG A 45 1.41 2.82 0.07
CA ARG A 45 0.90 2.57 1.44
C ARG A 45 0.63 3.86 2.20
N LYS A 46 1.53 4.84 2.10
CA LYS A 46 1.36 6.15 2.75
C LYS A 46 0.13 6.88 2.20
N GLU A 47 -0.04 6.88 0.88
CA GLU A 47 -1.20 7.50 0.22
C GLU A 47 -2.51 6.80 0.59
N ARG A 48 -2.52 5.46 0.58
CA ARG A 48 -3.66 4.66 1.03
C ARG A 48 -4.04 4.98 2.48
N ASP A 49 -3.05 5.07 3.38
CA ASP A 49 -3.29 5.36 4.79
C ASP A 49 -3.84 6.78 4.99
N ALA A 50 -3.34 7.76 4.23
CA ALA A 50 -3.90 9.12 4.22
C ALA A 50 -5.35 9.14 3.71
N LEU A 51 -5.63 8.47 2.59
CA LEU A 51 -6.98 8.38 2.02
C LEU A 51 -7.95 7.69 2.99
N LYS A 52 -7.51 6.66 3.70
CA LYS A 52 -8.30 5.99 4.73
C LYS A 52 -8.71 6.95 5.85
N GLU A 53 -7.80 7.79 6.31
CA GLU A 53 -8.13 8.81 7.33
C GLU A 53 -9.12 9.86 6.78
N GLU A 54 -8.96 10.29 5.52
CA GLU A 54 -9.90 11.22 4.88
C GLU A 54 -11.31 10.62 4.76
N VAL A 55 -11.43 9.37 4.32
CA VAL A 55 -12.71 8.65 4.22
C VAL A 55 -13.40 8.56 5.59
N ILE A 56 -12.65 8.24 6.65
CA ILE A 56 -13.20 8.19 8.01
C ILE A 56 -13.61 9.58 8.50
N SER A 57 -12.85 10.63 8.18
CA SER A 57 -13.19 12.01 8.53
C SER A 57 -14.51 12.44 7.88
N TRP A 58 -14.67 12.16 6.58
CA TRP A 58 -15.91 12.43 5.85
C TRP A 58 -17.09 11.64 6.39
N ALA A 59 -16.91 10.35 6.68
CA ALA A 59 -17.96 9.53 7.27
C ALA A 59 -18.43 10.07 8.64
N LYS A 60 -17.51 10.58 9.47
CA LYS A 60 -17.84 11.26 10.74
C LYS A 60 -18.64 12.54 10.51
N GLU A 61 -18.32 13.34 9.50
CA GLU A 61 -19.11 14.54 9.20
C GLU A 61 -20.50 14.16 8.66
N CYS A 62 -20.63 13.11 7.87
CA CYS A 62 -21.94 12.58 7.46
C CYS A 62 -22.78 12.17 8.68
N ASP A 63 -22.21 11.40 9.60
CA ASP A 63 -22.87 11.03 10.85
C ASP A 63 -23.28 12.28 11.65
N ARG A 64 -22.38 13.26 11.79
CA ARG A 64 -22.67 14.53 12.46
C ARG A 64 -23.79 15.33 11.80
N ILE A 65 -23.86 15.36 10.46
CA ILE A 65 -24.95 15.98 9.71
C ILE A 65 -26.26 15.26 10.04
N VAL A 66 -26.28 13.93 10.04
CA VAL A 66 -27.47 13.14 10.41
C VAL A 66 -27.89 13.44 11.84
N GLU A 67 -26.96 13.51 12.79
CA GLU A 67 -27.24 13.86 14.18
C GLU A 67 -27.87 15.26 14.31
N ARG A 68 -27.37 16.25 13.57
CA ARG A 68 -27.92 17.63 13.59
C ARG A 68 -29.38 17.65 13.14
N HIS A 69 -29.75 16.87 12.13
CA HIS A 69 -31.09 16.85 11.55
C HIS A 69 -32.07 15.98 12.33
N THR A 70 -31.64 14.80 12.76
CA THR A 70 -32.49 13.79 13.41
C THR A 70 -32.51 13.90 14.94
N LYS A 71 -31.59 14.68 15.51
CA LYS A 71 -31.34 14.78 16.97
C LYS A 71 -31.01 13.42 17.61
N THR A 72 -30.63 12.43 16.81
CA THR A 72 -30.29 11.07 17.25
C THR A 72 -28.84 10.80 16.91
N ARG A 73 -28.07 10.29 17.89
CA ARG A 73 -26.67 9.93 17.70
C ARG A 73 -26.52 8.83 16.63
N SER A 74 -25.58 8.98 15.69
CA SER A 74 -25.31 8.00 14.63
C SER A 74 -23.82 7.76 14.49
N ASN A 75 -23.44 6.51 14.21
CA ASN A 75 -22.10 6.13 13.75
C ASN A 75 -22.16 5.19 12.53
N MET A 76 -23.31 5.18 11.84
CA MET A 76 -23.61 4.26 10.76
C MET A 76 -22.64 4.42 9.59
N HIS A 77 -22.38 5.66 9.17
CA HIS A 77 -21.52 5.92 8.01
C HIS A 77 -20.07 5.55 8.28
N VAL A 78 -19.57 5.78 9.51
CA VAL A 78 -18.23 5.34 9.90
C VAL A 78 -18.12 3.81 9.85
N LEU A 79 -19.12 3.09 10.37
CA LEU A 79 -19.12 1.63 10.36
C LEU A 79 -19.20 1.06 8.94
N GLU A 80 -19.99 1.67 8.06
CA GLU A 80 -20.07 1.31 6.64
C GLU A 80 -18.75 1.56 5.93
N ALA A 81 -18.16 2.75 6.08
CA ALA A 81 -16.87 3.08 5.49
C ALA A 81 -15.76 2.11 5.93
N MET A 82 -15.71 1.74 7.21
CA MET A 82 -14.76 0.75 7.72
C MET A 82 -14.97 -0.64 7.10
N ARG A 83 -16.22 -1.07 6.93
CA ARG A 83 -16.57 -2.35 6.30
C ARG A 83 -16.17 -2.35 4.83
N ASP A 84 -16.49 -1.30 4.10
CA ASP A 84 -16.22 -1.19 2.67
C ASP A 84 -14.72 -1.16 2.39
N MET A 85 -13.94 -0.41 3.18
CA MET A 85 -12.48 -0.44 3.08
C MET A 85 -11.89 -1.83 3.33
N LYS A 86 -12.45 -2.60 4.28
CA LYS A 86 -12.03 -3.99 4.50
C LYS A 86 -12.35 -4.88 3.30
N ASN A 87 -13.51 -4.69 2.68
CA ASN A 87 -13.93 -5.44 1.50
C ASN A 87 -13.05 -5.12 0.28
N ILE A 88 -12.75 -3.83 0.04
CA ILE A 88 -11.87 -3.39 -1.04
C ILE A 88 -10.47 -3.98 -0.86
N SER A 89 -9.93 -3.99 0.37
CA SER A 89 -8.61 -4.59 0.65
C SER A 89 -8.58 -6.11 0.48
N ALA A 90 -9.73 -6.79 0.53
CA ALA A 90 -9.85 -8.24 0.39
C ALA A 90 -10.17 -8.68 -1.05
N ALA A 91 -10.49 -7.75 -1.95
CA ALA A 91 -10.75 -8.05 -3.35
C ALA A 91 -9.45 -8.52 -4.03
N PRO A 92 -9.47 -9.64 -4.78
CA PRO A 92 -8.30 -10.10 -5.51
C PRO A 92 -7.91 -9.05 -6.56
N THR A 93 -6.63 -8.70 -6.62
CA THR A 93 -6.06 -7.78 -7.62
C THR A 93 -5.91 -8.48 -8.99
N SER A 94 -6.92 -9.22 -9.45
CA SER A 94 -6.85 -9.99 -10.70
C SER A 94 -7.23 -9.20 -11.96
N ASP A 95 -7.76 -7.98 -11.84
CA ASP A 95 -8.37 -7.27 -12.97
C ASP A 95 -7.62 -5.98 -13.35
N VAL A 96 -6.30 -6.03 -13.50
CA VAL A 96 -5.53 -4.96 -14.18
C VAL A 96 -4.55 -5.56 -15.19
N GLU A 97 -5.05 -6.42 -16.08
CA GLU A 97 -4.43 -6.70 -17.39
C GLU A 97 -5.55 -6.90 -18.42
N ALA A 98 -5.94 -5.82 -19.09
CA ALA A 98 -6.44 -5.79 -20.48
C ALA A 98 -6.88 -4.37 -20.85
N VAL A 99 -6.01 -3.62 -21.54
CA VAL A 99 -6.29 -2.74 -22.70
C VAL A 99 -4.95 -2.28 -23.27
#